data_AF-A0A7K2W723-F1
#
_entry.id   AF-A0A7K2W723-F1
#
_cell.length_a   1.000
_cell.length_b   1.000
_cell.length_c   1.000
_cell.angle_alpha   90.00
_cell.angle_beta   90.00
_cell.angle_gamma   90.00
#
_symmetry.space_group_name_H-M   'P 1'
#
loop_
_entity.id
_entity.type
_entity.pdbx_description
1 polymer ?
#
loop_
_entity_poly.entity_id
_entity_poly.type
_entity_poly.pdbx_seq_one_letter_code
_entity_poly.pdbx_strand_id
1 'polypeptide(L)'
;MSVPPALGPVARLREHNERVLQLRQHIREVNLRQRLMYGFGACVVLCVLGVAVPTALTWRRFDMAPFNTVLVLLGVVFAVGLVGSSWIETVRHEGPRPGTSGDRLTRDELELELEIAIENRLIDATPLDIPIRNRQFAYRESIPEELDQLRKESHRYRRRHNFFQLLIIIGSIVNAGAQSFSDTTQPLKSIIIGLTMLVAICAGITGYYKFRERSFNLQQTADSIEEHANAFHLALPPYDSADSAANLALLTARVENLRVEQRRREQQLDQPPETRDPSV
;
A
#
# COMPACT_ATOMS: atom_id res chain seq x y z
N MET A 1 -14.74 6.92 45.95
CA MET A 1 -14.14 7.02 44.61
C MET A 1 -13.13 8.16 44.64
N SER A 2 -11.85 7.83 44.83
CA SER A 2 -10.76 8.80 44.86
C SER A 2 -10.41 9.23 43.43
N VAL A 3 -10.52 10.52 43.16
CA VAL A 3 -10.07 11.14 41.90
C VAL A 3 -8.56 10.89 41.75
N PRO A 4 -8.09 10.29 40.64
CA PRO A 4 -6.67 10.05 40.44
C PRO A 4 -5.91 11.39 40.34
N PRO A 5 -4.66 11.47 40.84
CA PRO A 5 -3.88 12.69 40.83
C PRO A 5 -3.71 13.20 39.39
N ALA A 6 -3.93 14.50 39.20
CA ALA A 6 -3.82 15.15 37.90
C ALA A 6 -2.41 14.91 37.32
N LEU A 7 -2.33 13.99 36.35
CA LEU A 7 -1.13 13.69 35.59
C LEU A 7 -0.62 14.98 34.92
N GLY A 8 0.66 15.28 35.11
CA GLY A 8 1.30 16.44 34.48
C GLY A 8 1.15 16.41 32.95
N PRO A 9 1.29 17.55 32.25
CA PRO A 9 1.07 17.66 30.79
C PRO A 9 1.81 16.60 29.97
N VAL A 10 3.03 16.26 30.39
CA VAL A 10 3.89 15.25 29.75
C VAL A 10 3.33 13.83 29.90
N ALA A 11 2.73 13.51 31.05
CA ALA A 11 2.19 12.18 31.30
C ALA A 11 0.87 11.95 30.53
N ARG A 12 0.06 13.00 30.33
CA ARG A 12 -1.13 12.96 29.46
C ARG A 12 -0.76 12.78 27.97
N LEU A 13 0.30 13.44 27.51
CA LEU A 13 0.82 13.27 26.15
C LEU A 13 1.38 11.87 25.91
N ARG A 14 2.07 11.29 26.91
CA ARG A 14 2.56 9.92 26.83
C ARG A 14 1.43 8.90 26.73
N GLU A 15 0.38 9.04 27.53
CA GLU A 15 -0.79 8.17 27.48
C GLU A 15 -1.50 8.26 26.11
N HIS A 16 -1.60 9.47 25.54
CA HIS A 16 -2.13 9.65 24.18
C HIS A 16 -1.27 8.94 23.13
N ASN A 17 0.06 9.06 23.20
CA ASN A 17 0.96 8.38 22.28
C ASN A 17 0.86 6.84 22.39
N GLU A 18 0.76 6.31 23.61
CA GLU A 18 0.58 4.87 23.84
C GLU A 18 -0.75 4.35 23.25
N ARG A 19 -1.85 5.11 23.40
CA ARG A 19 -3.14 4.77 22.78
C ARG A 19 -3.10 4.84 21.25
N VAL A 20 -2.49 5.88 20.67
CA VAL A 20 -2.32 6.03 19.22
C VAL A 20 -1.50 4.87 18.64
N LEU A 21 -0.44 4.46 19.33
CA LEU A 21 0.38 3.30 18.92
C LEU A 21 -0.40 1.99 18.96
N GLN A 22 -1.18 1.75 20.02
CA GLN A 22 -2.02 0.55 20.13
C GLN A 22 -3.10 0.50 19.04
N LEU A 23 -3.77 1.61 18.76
CA LEU A 23 -4.76 1.73 17.68
C LEU A 23 -4.14 1.47 16.30
N ARG A 24 -2.98 2.09 16.00
CA ARG A 24 -2.24 1.85 14.75
C ARG A 24 -1.84 0.37 14.60
N GLN A 25 -1.44 -0.28 15.69
CA GLN A 25 -1.10 -1.71 15.67
C GLN A 25 -2.33 -2.56 15.35
N HIS A 26 -3.47 -2.31 15.99
CA HIS A 26 -4.73 -3.02 15.72
C HIS A 26 -5.20 -2.86 14.27
N ILE A 27 -5.16 -1.64 13.72
CA ILE A 27 -5.51 -1.37 12.32
C ILE A 27 -4.59 -2.14 11.36
N ARG A 28 -3.30 -2.25 11.68
CA ARG A 28 -2.34 -2.99 10.85
C ARG A 28 -2.59 -4.49 10.86
N GLU A 29 -2.93 -5.04 12.01
CA GLU A 29 -3.29 -6.46 12.15
C GLU A 29 -4.57 -6.80 11.38
N VAL A 30 -5.61 -5.98 11.52
CA VAL A 30 -6.88 -6.14 10.77
C VAL A 30 -6.67 -6.02 9.26
N ASN A 31 -5.86 -5.07 8.80
CA ASN A 31 -5.57 -4.89 7.37
C ASN A 31 -4.77 -6.05 6.77
N LEU A 32 -3.75 -6.54 7.49
CA LEU A 32 -2.97 -7.70 7.05
C LEU A 32 -3.88 -8.92 6.92
N ARG A 33 -4.77 -9.10 7.90
CA ARG A 33 -5.73 -10.19 7.97
C ARG A 33 -6.75 -10.16 6.84
N GLN A 34 -7.40 -9.03 6.59
CA GLN A 34 -8.35 -8.88 5.48
C GLN A 34 -7.66 -9.15 4.13
N ARG A 35 -6.43 -8.65 3.93
CA ARG A 35 -5.69 -8.90 2.69
C ARG A 35 -5.35 -10.38 2.49
N LEU A 36 -4.97 -11.09 3.55
CA LEU A 36 -4.74 -12.53 3.46
C LEU A 36 -6.04 -13.27 3.13
N MET A 37 -7.14 -12.95 3.79
CA MET A 37 -8.44 -13.60 3.55
C MET A 37 -8.94 -13.37 2.12
N TYR A 38 -8.93 -12.12 1.64
CA TYR A 38 -9.31 -11.82 0.25
C TYR A 38 -8.32 -12.40 -0.76
N GLY A 39 -7.03 -12.41 -0.45
CA GLY A 39 -6.00 -13.02 -1.31
C GLY A 39 -6.18 -14.52 -1.47
N PHE A 40 -6.38 -15.26 -0.37
CA PHE A 40 -6.66 -16.68 -0.40
C PHE A 40 -7.99 -16.99 -1.09
N GLY A 41 -9.06 -16.22 -0.80
CA GLY A 41 -10.35 -16.37 -1.46
C GLY A 41 -10.27 -16.18 -2.98
N ALA A 42 -9.58 -15.13 -3.43
CA ALA A 42 -9.36 -14.89 -4.86
C ALA A 42 -8.53 -16.00 -5.53
N CYS A 43 -7.51 -16.54 -4.84
CA CYS A 43 -6.71 -17.65 -5.36
C CYS A 43 -7.54 -18.93 -5.50
N VAL A 44 -8.40 -19.25 -4.54
CA VAL A 44 -9.31 -20.41 -4.63
C VAL A 44 -10.26 -20.27 -5.83
N VAL A 45 -10.87 -19.09 -6.00
CA VAL A 45 -11.76 -18.83 -7.16
C VAL A 45 -11.00 -18.95 -8.48
N LEU A 46 -9.78 -18.41 -8.56
CA LEU A 46 -8.93 -18.54 -9.75
C LEU A 46 -8.54 -19.99 -10.04
N CYS A 47 -8.25 -20.79 -9.02
CA CYS A 47 -7.97 -22.22 -9.20
C CYS A 47 -9.22 -22.97 -9.68
N VAL A 48 -10.39 -22.69 -9.11
CA VAL A 48 -11.66 -23.31 -9.55
C VAL A 48 -11.98 -22.94 -10.99
N LEU A 49 -11.85 -21.67 -11.37
CA LEU A 49 -12.03 -21.23 -12.75
C LEU A 49 -10.98 -21.85 -13.68
N GLY A 50 -9.74 -21.97 -13.22
CA GLY A 50 -8.64 -22.63 -13.93
C GLY A 50 -8.85 -24.12 -14.15
N VAL A 51 -9.66 -24.81 -13.34
CA VAL A 51 -10.12 -26.19 -13.61
C VAL A 51 -11.36 -26.19 -14.48
N ALA A 52 -12.37 -25.40 -14.12
CA ALA A 52 -13.70 -25.45 -14.71
C ALA A 52 -13.69 -25.01 -16.18
N VAL A 53 -12.97 -23.94 -16.51
CA VAL A 53 -12.94 -23.39 -17.88
C VAL A 53 -12.24 -24.35 -18.85
N PRO A 54 -11.03 -24.86 -18.58
CA PRO A 54 -10.40 -25.84 -19.47
C PRO A 54 -11.17 -27.15 -19.54
N THR A 55 -11.71 -27.64 -18.41
CA THR A 55 -12.49 -28.90 -18.38
C THR A 55 -13.78 -28.77 -19.19
N ALA A 56 -14.47 -27.63 -19.10
CA ALA A 56 -15.65 -27.36 -19.92
C ALA A 56 -15.31 -27.22 -21.42
N LEU A 57 -14.19 -26.59 -21.75
CA LEU A 57 -13.74 -26.38 -23.14
C LEU A 57 -13.17 -27.65 -23.80
N THR A 58 -12.63 -28.59 -23.02
CA THR A 58 -11.99 -29.82 -23.53
C THR A 58 -12.77 -31.10 -23.26
N TRP A 59 -14.01 -30.97 -22.76
CA TRP A 59 -14.90 -32.09 -22.47
C TRP A 59 -14.95 -33.04 -23.68
N ARG A 60 -14.61 -34.33 -23.45
CA ARG A 60 -14.55 -35.45 -24.41
C ARG A 60 -13.35 -35.55 -25.36
N ARG A 61 -12.41 -34.59 -25.42
CA ARG A 61 -11.29 -34.65 -26.40
C ARG A 61 -9.93 -35.04 -25.82
N PHE A 62 -9.67 -34.75 -24.54
CA PHE A 62 -8.38 -35.02 -23.90
C PHE A 62 -8.58 -35.45 -22.45
N ASP A 63 -7.70 -36.33 -21.97
CA ASP A 63 -7.64 -36.70 -20.57
C ASP A 63 -6.87 -35.63 -19.79
N MET A 64 -7.61 -34.70 -19.17
CA MET A 64 -7.07 -33.59 -18.36
C MET A 64 -6.85 -33.98 -16.90
N ALA A 65 -7.00 -35.26 -16.55
CA ALA A 65 -6.83 -35.76 -15.18
C ALA A 65 -5.51 -35.33 -14.49
N PRO A 66 -4.32 -35.40 -15.14
CA PRO A 66 -3.08 -35.00 -14.46
C PRO A 66 -2.98 -33.48 -14.23
N PHE A 67 -3.60 -32.65 -15.08
CA PHE A 67 -3.61 -31.20 -14.90
C PHE A 67 -4.60 -30.77 -13.82
N ASN A 68 -5.81 -31.34 -13.85
CA ASN A 68 -6.85 -31.06 -12.87
C ASN A 68 -6.47 -31.53 -11.46
N THR A 69 -5.75 -32.64 -11.32
CA THR A 69 -5.28 -33.12 -10.00
C THR A 69 -4.31 -32.15 -9.36
N VAL A 70 -3.35 -31.58 -10.11
CA VAL A 70 -2.41 -30.57 -9.59
C VAL A 70 -3.15 -29.30 -9.18
N LEU A 71 -4.07 -28.79 -10.00
CA LEU A 71 -4.81 -27.57 -9.70
C LEU A 71 -5.80 -27.73 -8.54
N VAL A 72 -6.45 -28.89 -8.43
CA VAL A 72 -7.33 -29.23 -7.30
C VAL A 72 -6.51 -29.35 -6.01
N LEU A 73 -5.34 -30.00 -6.04
CA LEU A 73 -4.47 -30.10 -4.87
C LEU A 73 -3.99 -28.72 -4.40
N LEU A 74 -3.64 -27.83 -5.34
CA LEU A 74 -3.32 -26.42 -5.05
C LEU A 74 -4.53 -25.68 -4.44
N GLY A 75 -5.73 -25.86 -5.00
CA GLY A 75 -6.97 -25.29 -4.49
C GLY A 75 -7.31 -25.78 -3.08
N VAL A 76 -7.08 -27.06 -2.77
CA VAL A 76 -7.26 -27.64 -1.43
C VAL A 76 -6.28 -27.02 -0.44
N VAL A 77 -5.01 -26.85 -0.81
CA VAL A 77 -4.01 -26.18 0.04
C VAL A 77 -4.46 -24.75 0.37
N PHE A 78 -4.95 -24.00 -0.62
CA PHE A 78 -5.47 -22.64 -0.38
C PHE A 78 -6.76 -22.62 0.44
N ALA A 79 -7.66 -23.60 0.26
CA ALA A 79 -8.88 -23.73 1.06
C ALA A 79 -8.56 -24.07 2.53
N VAL A 80 -7.61 -24.97 2.78
CA VAL A 80 -7.10 -25.28 4.13
C VAL A 80 -6.45 -24.06 4.75
N GLY A 81 -5.68 -23.27 3.98
CA GLY A 81 -5.13 -21.99 4.43
C GLY A 81 -6.22 -20.99 4.84
N LEU A 82 -7.32 -20.92 4.08
CA LEU A 82 -8.46 -20.04 4.36
C LEU A 82 -9.20 -20.48 5.64
N VAL A 83 -9.50 -21.77 5.80
CA VAL A 83 -10.13 -22.32 7.01
C VAL A 83 -9.22 -22.17 8.22
N GLY A 84 -7.92 -22.45 8.10
CA GLY A 84 -6.95 -22.25 9.19
C GLY A 84 -6.85 -20.79 9.63
N SER A 85 -6.89 -19.86 8.67
CA SER A 85 -6.91 -18.41 8.97
C SER A 85 -8.19 -17.96 9.67
N SER A 86 -9.31 -18.64 9.38
CA SER A 86 -10.61 -18.41 10.02
C SER A 86 -10.72 -19.12 11.37
N TRP A 87 -10.05 -20.26 11.59
CA TRP A 87 -10.08 -20.97 12.86
C TRP A 87 -9.16 -20.35 13.92
N ILE A 88 -8.06 -19.73 13.49
CA ILE A 88 -7.25 -18.85 14.35
C ILE A 88 -8.07 -17.63 14.84
N GLU A 89 -9.16 -17.25 14.14
CA GLU A 89 -10.12 -16.22 14.59
C GLU A 89 -10.83 -16.63 15.87
N THR A 90 -11.37 -17.85 15.87
CA THR A 90 -12.26 -18.32 16.93
C THR A 90 -11.47 -18.63 18.19
N VAL A 91 -10.26 -19.18 18.06
CA VAL A 91 -9.43 -19.60 19.20
C VAL A 91 -8.75 -18.40 19.90
N ARG A 92 -8.37 -17.33 19.19
CA ARG A 92 -7.75 -16.15 19.82
C ARG A 92 -8.75 -15.22 20.52
N HIS A 93 -10.06 -15.43 20.32
CA HIS A 93 -11.10 -14.59 20.91
C HIS A 93 -11.64 -15.07 22.26
N GLU A 94 -11.12 -16.16 22.82
CA GLU A 94 -11.45 -16.62 24.19
C GLU A 94 -10.50 -16.09 25.28
N GLY A 95 -9.67 -15.09 24.97
CA GLY A 95 -8.88 -14.37 25.97
C GLY A 95 -9.76 -13.33 26.71
N PRO A 96 -9.87 -13.34 28.05
CA PRO A 96 -10.63 -12.34 28.79
C PRO A 96 -10.05 -10.94 28.55
N ARG A 97 -10.77 -10.07 27.84
CA ARG A 97 -10.44 -8.64 27.73
C ARG A 97 -11.17 -7.88 28.84
N PRO A 98 -10.46 -7.16 29.73
CA PRO A 98 -11.10 -6.29 30.69
C PRO A 98 -11.45 -4.96 30.01
N GLY A 99 -12.73 -4.63 29.93
CA GLY A 99 -13.16 -3.23 29.98
C GLY A 99 -13.78 -2.55 28.76
N THR A 100 -14.04 -3.23 27.63
CA THR A 100 -14.78 -2.59 26.53
C THR A 100 -15.83 -3.52 25.94
N SER A 101 -17.08 -3.06 25.96
CA SER A 101 -18.27 -3.74 25.47
C SER A 101 -18.10 -4.24 24.04
N GLY A 102 -17.87 -5.55 23.90
CA GLY A 102 -18.74 -6.47 23.16
C GLY A 102 -19.07 -6.27 21.68
N ASP A 103 -18.61 -5.22 21.00
CA ASP A 103 -18.93 -5.02 19.58
C ASP A 103 -17.69 -5.13 18.69
N ARG A 104 -17.87 -5.73 17.51
CA ARG A 104 -16.82 -5.91 16.51
C ARG A 104 -16.50 -4.53 15.91
N LEU A 105 -15.62 -3.78 16.55
CA LEU A 105 -15.14 -2.49 16.02
C LEU A 105 -14.66 -2.69 14.59
N THR A 106 -15.41 -2.14 13.65
CA THR A 106 -15.14 -2.26 12.22
C THR A 106 -13.91 -1.41 11.90
N ARG A 107 -13.21 -1.71 10.78
CA ARG A 107 -12.02 -0.94 10.35
C ARG A 107 -12.26 0.58 10.41
N ASP A 108 -13.43 1.00 9.98
CA ASP A 108 -13.82 2.41 9.91
C ASP A 108 -13.96 3.03 11.31
N GLU A 109 -14.31 2.23 12.32
CA GLU A 109 -14.47 2.66 13.70
C GLU A 109 -13.13 2.80 14.42
N LEU A 110 -12.18 1.90 14.11
CA LEU A 110 -10.78 2.03 14.54
C LEU A 110 -10.08 3.24 13.89
N GLU A 111 -10.37 3.51 12.62
CA GLU A 111 -9.86 4.70 11.92
C GLU A 111 -10.48 5.98 12.52
N LEU A 112 -11.78 5.96 12.84
CA LEU A 112 -12.47 7.05 13.52
C LEU A 112 -11.92 7.33 14.93
N GLU A 113 -11.70 6.29 15.75
CA GLU A 113 -11.09 6.45 17.07
C GLU A 113 -9.65 6.99 16.99
N LEU A 114 -8.89 6.57 15.98
CA LEU A 114 -7.55 7.10 15.73
C LEU A 114 -7.60 8.58 15.37
N GLU A 115 -8.53 8.98 14.50
CA GLU A 115 -8.72 10.37 14.09
C GLU A 115 -9.16 11.25 15.26
N ILE A 116 -10.13 10.79 16.07
CA ILE A 116 -10.55 11.46 17.30
C ILE A 116 -9.40 11.61 18.30
N ALA A 117 -8.55 10.58 18.46
CA ALA A 117 -7.38 10.66 19.34
C ALA A 117 -6.32 11.65 18.84
N ILE A 118 -6.14 11.77 17.52
CA ILE A 118 -5.25 12.75 16.90
C ILE A 118 -5.82 14.17 17.03
N GLU A 119 -7.12 14.33 16.80
CA GLU A 119 -7.81 15.61 16.88
C GLU A 119 -7.83 16.14 18.32
N ASN A 120 -8.10 15.28 19.32
CA ASN A 120 -8.01 15.67 20.73
C ASN A 120 -6.59 16.10 21.12
N ARG A 121 -5.56 15.42 20.62
CA ARG A 121 -4.16 15.86 20.79
C ARG A 121 -3.90 17.23 20.16
N LEU A 122 -4.47 17.49 18.98
CA LEU A 122 -4.33 18.77 18.28
C LEU A 122 -5.08 19.90 18.99
N ILE A 123 -6.29 19.65 19.47
CA ILE A 123 -7.10 20.61 20.26
C ILE A 123 -6.38 20.95 21.57
N ASP A 124 -5.81 19.97 22.27
CA ASP A 124 -5.00 20.20 23.47
C ASP A 124 -3.70 20.97 23.18
N ALA A 125 -3.18 20.91 21.95
CA ALA A 125 -2.02 21.67 21.50
C ALA A 125 -2.37 23.05 20.92
N THR A 126 -3.62 23.28 20.52
CA THR A 126 -4.12 24.51 19.88
C THR A 126 -4.08 25.78 20.76
N PRO A 127 -4.28 25.74 22.10
CA PRO A 127 -4.20 26.96 22.91
C PRO A 127 -2.77 27.47 23.16
N LEU A 128 -1.72 26.76 22.70
CA LEU A 128 -0.41 27.36 22.64
C LEU A 128 -0.31 28.18 21.34
N ASP A 129 -0.19 29.50 21.47
CA ASP A 129 0.31 30.36 20.39
C ASP A 129 1.80 30.03 20.18
N ILE A 130 2.03 28.86 19.58
CA ILE A 130 3.34 28.24 19.44
C ILE A 130 4.15 29.17 18.52
N PRO A 131 5.23 29.82 19.01
CA PRO A 131 6.02 30.74 18.22
C PRO A 131 6.55 30.02 16.97
N ILE A 132 6.71 30.74 15.84
CA ILE A 132 7.07 30.20 14.51
C ILE A 132 8.25 29.20 14.59
N ARG A 133 9.22 29.48 15.45
CA ARG A 133 10.37 28.61 15.73
C ARG A 133 9.97 27.21 16.20
N ASN A 134 9.01 27.11 17.11
CA ASN A 134 8.51 25.83 17.62
C ASN A 134 7.73 25.05 16.55
N ARG A 135 7.05 25.73 15.60
CA ARG A 135 6.43 25.06 14.44
C ARG A 135 7.45 24.45 13.50
N GLN A 136 8.55 25.17 13.24
CA GLN A 136 9.66 24.66 12.42
C GLN A 136 10.37 23.48 13.11
N PHE A 137 10.51 23.51 14.43
CA PHE A 137 11.05 22.38 15.19
C PHE A 137 10.14 21.15 15.15
N ALA A 138 8.82 21.33 15.34
CA ALA A 138 7.85 20.25 15.23
C ALA A 138 7.83 19.65 13.81
N TYR A 139 7.93 20.50 12.79
CA TYR A 139 8.02 20.07 11.39
C TYR A 139 9.30 19.28 11.11
N ARG A 140 10.44 19.69 11.67
CA ARG A 140 11.69 18.91 11.58
C ARG A 140 11.52 17.51 12.17
N GLU A 141 10.82 17.39 13.29
CA GLU A 141 10.58 16.11 13.96
C GLU A 141 9.68 15.18 13.15
N SER A 142 8.82 15.71 12.26
CA SER A 142 7.97 14.90 11.37
C SER A 142 8.67 14.43 10.09
N ILE A 143 9.81 15.03 9.70
CA ILE A 143 10.54 14.68 8.47
C ILE A 143 10.80 13.17 8.35
N PRO A 144 11.28 12.45 9.38
CA PRO A 144 11.54 11.01 9.26
C PRO A 144 10.28 10.17 9.00
N GLU A 145 9.15 10.49 9.65
CA GLU A 145 7.89 9.77 9.47
C GLU A 145 7.36 9.95 8.03
N GLU A 146 7.49 11.16 7.49
CA GLU A 146 7.08 11.46 6.11
C GLU A 146 7.99 10.79 5.08
N LEU A 147 9.28 10.70 5.35
CA LEU A 147 10.25 10.03 4.50
C LEU A 147 9.94 8.53 4.39
N ASP A 148 9.61 7.92 5.53
CA ASP A 148 9.13 6.53 5.60
C ASP A 148 7.80 6.36 4.84
N GLN A 149 6.90 7.33 4.92
CA GLN A 149 5.65 7.31 4.15
C GLN A 149 5.91 7.35 2.64
N LEU A 150 6.72 8.30 2.15
CA LEU A 150 7.08 8.43 0.73
C LEU A 150 7.74 7.14 0.21
N ARG A 151 8.70 6.58 0.96
CA ARG A 151 9.34 5.29 0.63
C ARG A 151 8.35 4.14 0.58
N LYS A 152 7.45 4.05 1.56
CA LYS A 152 6.43 3.00 1.63
C LYS A 152 5.44 3.08 0.45
N GLU A 153 5.07 4.28 0.04
CA GLU A 153 4.22 4.53 -1.12
C GLU A 153 4.95 4.18 -2.43
N SER A 154 6.20 4.62 -2.58
CA SER A 154 7.05 4.22 -3.71
C SER A 154 7.16 2.70 -3.84
N HIS A 155 7.48 1.99 -2.75
CA HIS A 155 7.55 0.53 -2.74
C HIS A 155 6.20 -0.14 -3.05
N ARG A 156 5.07 0.48 -2.71
CA ARG A 156 3.74 -0.03 -3.06
C ARG A 156 3.51 0.07 -4.56
N TYR A 157 3.82 1.21 -5.17
CA TYR A 157 3.71 1.40 -6.62
C TYR A 157 4.67 0.48 -7.38
N ARG A 158 5.92 0.33 -6.93
CA ARG A 158 6.89 -0.59 -7.52
C ARG A 158 6.42 -2.05 -7.48
N ARG A 159 5.80 -2.49 -6.37
CA ARG A 159 5.24 -3.84 -6.26
C ARG A 159 4.08 -4.07 -7.25
N ARG A 160 3.17 -3.10 -7.40
CA ARG A 160 2.08 -3.17 -8.39
C ARG A 160 2.63 -3.25 -9.81
N HIS A 161 3.61 -2.41 -10.14
CA HIS A 161 4.27 -2.45 -11.45
C HIS A 161 4.91 -3.82 -11.73
N ASN A 162 5.72 -4.32 -10.78
CA ASN A 162 6.38 -5.63 -10.93
C ASN A 162 5.38 -6.78 -11.07
N PHE A 163 4.23 -6.71 -10.37
CA PHE A 163 3.17 -7.71 -10.49
C PHE A 163 2.57 -7.75 -11.90
N PHE A 164 2.18 -6.59 -12.45
CA PHE A 164 1.65 -6.54 -13.82
C PHE A 164 2.70 -6.91 -14.87
N GLN A 165 3.96 -6.50 -14.67
CA GLN A 165 5.07 -6.88 -15.55
C GLN A 165 5.26 -8.40 -15.57
N LEU A 166 5.23 -9.05 -14.41
CA LEU A 166 5.31 -10.50 -14.31
C LEU A 166 4.13 -11.19 -15.02
N LEU A 167 2.91 -10.68 -14.82
CA LEU A 167 1.71 -11.19 -15.48
C LEU A 167 1.82 -11.10 -17.02
N ILE A 168 2.29 -9.96 -17.54
CA ILE A 168 2.52 -9.75 -18.98
C ILE A 168 3.56 -10.75 -19.51
N ILE A 169 4.68 -10.96 -18.80
CA ILE A 169 5.73 -11.89 -19.21
C ILE A 169 5.21 -13.33 -19.22
N ILE A 170 4.58 -13.79 -18.14
CA ILE A 170 4.02 -15.15 -18.05
C ILE A 170 2.96 -15.36 -19.14
N GLY A 171 2.02 -14.42 -19.28
CA GLY A 171 0.97 -14.49 -20.29
C GLY A 171 1.54 -14.54 -21.72
N SER A 172 2.62 -13.80 -21.99
CA SER A 172 3.30 -13.82 -23.29
C SER A 172 4.01 -15.15 -23.55
N ILE A 173 4.68 -15.73 -22.55
CA ILE A 173 5.34 -17.04 -22.67
C ILE A 173 4.31 -18.15 -22.91
N VAL A 174 3.23 -18.16 -22.14
CA VAL A 174 2.14 -19.14 -22.30
C VAL A 174 1.49 -18.99 -23.67
N ASN A 175 1.25 -17.75 -24.12
CA ASN A 175 0.71 -17.48 -25.45
C ASN A 175 1.64 -17.99 -26.56
N ALA A 176 2.94 -17.73 -26.48
CA ALA A 176 3.92 -18.22 -27.45
C ALA A 176 3.99 -19.76 -27.47
N GLY A 177 3.99 -20.40 -26.29
CA GLY A 177 3.94 -21.85 -26.17
C GLY A 177 2.67 -22.45 -26.76
N ALA A 178 1.51 -21.84 -26.50
CA ALA A 178 0.23 -22.30 -27.03
C ALA A 178 0.14 -22.17 -28.55
N GLN A 179 0.73 -21.11 -29.13
CA GLN A 179 0.81 -20.95 -30.59
C GLN A 179 1.75 -21.95 -31.27
N SER A 180 2.77 -22.44 -30.56
CA SER A 180 3.72 -23.43 -31.11
C SER A 180 3.06 -24.79 -31.43
N PHE A 181 1.95 -25.11 -30.76
CA PHE A 181 1.12 -26.27 -31.10
C PHE A 181 0.16 -25.87 -32.23
N SER A 182 0.66 -25.82 -33.47
CA SER A 182 -0.08 -25.33 -34.65
C SER A 182 -1.30 -26.19 -35.02
N ASP A 183 -1.37 -27.46 -34.58
CA ASP A 183 -2.44 -28.42 -34.91
C ASP A 183 -3.59 -28.44 -33.89
N THR A 184 -3.79 -27.31 -33.23
CA THR A 184 -4.63 -27.22 -32.05
C THR A 184 -6.12 -27.04 -32.39
N THR A 185 -6.95 -27.84 -31.73
CA THR A 185 -8.43 -27.83 -31.85
C THR A 185 -9.06 -26.45 -31.57
N GLN A 186 -10.19 -26.16 -32.23
CA GLN A 186 -10.95 -24.89 -32.16
C GLN A 186 -11.15 -24.29 -30.74
N PRO A 187 -11.40 -25.05 -29.65
CA PRO A 187 -11.54 -24.48 -28.30
C PRO A 187 -10.25 -23.94 -27.68
N LEU A 188 -9.06 -24.42 -28.07
CA LEU A 188 -7.83 -23.82 -27.55
C LEU A 188 -7.57 -22.45 -28.19
N LYS A 189 -8.02 -22.24 -29.44
CA LYS A 189 -7.87 -20.95 -30.14
C LYS A 189 -8.60 -19.83 -29.40
N SER A 190 -9.79 -20.09 -28.84
CA SER A 190 -10.51 -19.09 -28.05
C SER A 190 -9.80 -18.78 -26.72
N ILE A 191 -9.18 -19.78 -26.08
CA ILE A 191 -8.36 -19.56 -24.88
C ILE A 191 -7.15 -18.68 -25.21
N ILE A 192 -6.47 -18.93 -26.32
CA ILE A 192 -5.32 -18.14 -26.79
C ILE A 192 -5.74 -16.68 -27.03
N ILE A 193 -6.86 -16.46 -27.71
CA ILE A 193 -7.41 -15.11 -27.95
C ILE A 193 -7.78 -14.40 -26.63
N GLY A 194 -8.37 -15.13 -25.67
CA GLY A 194 -8.65 -14.59 -24.35
C GLY A 194 -7.39 -14.20 -23.57
N LEU A 195 -6.35 -15.02 -23.65
CA LEU A 195 -5.06 -14.77 -23.00
C LEU A 195 -4.35 -13.55 -23.60
N THR A 196 -4.35 -13.39 -24.92
CA THR A 196 -3.75 -12.21 -25.58
C THR A 196 -4.50 -10.94 -25.22
N MET A 197 -5.85 -10.98 -25.18
CA MET A 197 -6.66 -9.86 -24.74
C MET A 197 -6.36 -9.47 -23.29
N LEU A 198 -6.20 -10.45 -22.39
CA LEU A 198 -5.87 -10.20 -20.99
C LEU A 198 -4.50 -9.56 -20.81
N VAL A 199 -3.49 -10.03 -21.56
CA VAL A 199 -2.15 -9.41 -21.58
C VAL A 199 -2.23 -7.97 -22.09
N ALA A 200 -3.00 -7.70 -23.15
CA ALA A 200 -3.19 -6.36 -23.68
C ALA A 200 -3.88 -5.42 -22.67
N ILE A 201 -4.91 -5.88 -21.96
CA ILE A 201 -5.56 -5.11 -20.88
C ILE A 201 -4.55 -4.79 -19.77
N CYS A 202 -3.75 -5.77 -19.34
CA CYS A 202 -2.74 -5.54 -18.30
C CYS A 202 -1.67 -4.54 -18.72
N ALA A 203 -1.24 -4.59 -19.99
CA ALA A 203 -0.33 -3.61 -20.57
C ALA A 203 -0.97 -2.21 -20.60
N GLY A 204 -2.23 -2.10 -21.02
CA GLY A 204 -3.01 -0.86 -21.01
C GLY A 204 -3.14 -0.26 -19.61
N ILE A 205 -3.51 -1.06 -18.60
CA ILE A 205 -3.61 -0.62 -17.20
C ILE A 205 -2.25 -0.13 -16.69
N THR A 206 -1.18 -0.87 -16.97
CA THR A 206 0.18 -0.51 -16.52
C THR A 206 0.66 0.79 -17.15
N GLY A 207 0.36 0.99 -18.44
CA GLY A 207 0.67 2.21 -19.18
C GLY A 207 -0.17 3.41 -18.72
N TYR A 208 -1.47 3.21 -18.48
CA TYR A 208 -2.38 4.26 -18.05
C TYR A 208 -2.03 4.80 -16.65
N TYR A 209 -1.86 3.92 -15.67
CA TYR A 209 -1.60 4.35 -14.29
C TYR A 209 -0.15 4.77 -14.03
N LYS A 210 0.76 4.55 -14.98
CA LYS A 210 2.17 4.96 -14.90
C LYS A 210 2.84 4.62 -13.56
N PHE A 211 2.58 3.42 -13.05
CA PHE A 211 3.02 3.00 -11.70
C PHE A 211 4.53 3.15 -11.48
N ARG A 212 5.32 2.92 -12.54
CA ARG A 212 6.77 3.09 -12.53
C ARG A 212 7.18 4.55 -12.29
N GLU A 213 6.62 5.48 -13.05
CA GLU A 213 6.93 6.91 -12.95
C GLU A 213 6.55 7.46 -11.57
N ARG A 214 5.37 7.09 -11.05
CA ARG A 214 4.96 7.46 -9.68
C ARG A 214 5.93 6.94 -8.61
N SER A 215 6.34 5.67 -8.72
CA SER A 215 7.28 5.08 -7.76
C SER A 215 8.64 5.78 -7.77
N PHE A 216 9.12 6.15 -8.97
CA PHE A 216 10.40 6.81 -9.15
C PHE A 216 10.36 8.25 -8.60
N ASN A 217 9.31 9.02 -8.92
CA ASN A 217 9.16 10.39 -8.46
C ASN A 217 9.09 10.47 -6.92
N LEU A 218 8.30 9.58 -6.29
CA LEU A 218 8.21 9.51 -4.83
C LEU A 218 9.54 9.17 -4.16
N GLN A 219 10.28 8.22 -4.74
CA GLN A 219 11.59 7.84 -4.21
C GLN A 219 12.60 8.98 -4.38
N GLN A 220 12.63 9.63 -5.55
CA GLN A 220 13.49 10.78 -5.79
C GLN A 220 13.21 11.92 -4.80
N THR A 221 11.94 12.23 -4.52
CA THR A 221 11.58 13.23 -3.52
C THR A 221 12.04 12.82 -2.11
N ALA A 222 11.86 11.55 -1.74
CA ALA A 222 12.33 11.05 -0.45
C ALA A 222 13.87 11.17 -0.31
N ASP A 223 14.61 10.78 -1.35
CA ASP A 223 16.07 10.84 -1.36
C ASP A 223 16.57 12.30 -1.30
N SER A 224 15.93 13.23 -2.02
CA SER A 224 16.27 14.67 -1.93
C SER A 224 15.94 15.27 -0.56
N ILE A 225 14.84 14.90 0.08
CA ILE A 225 14.52 15.35 1.44
C ILE A 225 15.55 14.80 2.44
N GLU A 226 15.94 13.54 2.30
CA GLU A 226 16.94 12.90 3.16
C GLU A 226 18.31 13.58 3.02
N GLU A 227 18.71 13.92 1.79
CA GLU A 227 19.94 14.66 1.51
C GLU A 227 19.96 16.00 2.25
N HIS A 228 18.88 16.79 2.14
CA HIS A 228 18.77 18.07 2.85
C HIS A 228 18.72 17.92 4.37
N ALA A 229 18.03 16.90 4.88
CA ALA A 229 17.99 16.59 6.30
C ALA A 229 19.40 16.23 6.82
N ASN A 230 20.10 15.34 6.12
CA ASN A 230 21.47 14.95 6.49
C ASN A 230 22.43 16.13 6.40
N ALA A 231 22.38 16.94 5.34
CA ALA A 231 23.21 18.13 5.20
C ALA A 231 22.99 19.12 6.35
N PHE A 232 21.74 19.31 6.79
CA PHE A 232 21.43 20.11 7.97
C PHE A 232 21.98 19.50 9.26
N HIS A 233 21.85 18.18 9.44
CA HIS A 233 22.37 17.48 10.62
C HIS A 233 23.91 17.53 10.72
N LEU A 234 24.59 17.51 9.59
CA LEU A 234 26.05 17.59 9.51
C LEU A 234 26.58 19.04 9.42
N ALA A 235 25.70 20.04 9.44
CA ALA A 235 26.03 21.46 9.24
C ALA A 235 26.87 21.69 7.96
N LEU A 236 26.55 20.95 6.90
CA LEU A 236 27.21 21.03 5.60
C LEU A 236 26.55 22.14 4.75
N PRO A 237 27.28 22.85 3.88
CA PRO A 237 26.67 23.83 2.98
C PRO A 237 25.46 23.23 2.23
N PRO A 238 24.30 23.91 2.18
CA PRO A 238 24.03 25.32 2.50
C PRO A 238 23.60 25.61 3.97
N TYR A 239 23.79 24.67 4.90
CA TYR A 239 23.34 24.76 6.30
C TYR A 239 24.50 25.03 7.29
N ASP A 240 25.53 25.74 6.85
CA ASP A 240 26.76 26.03 7.60
C ASP A 240 26.74 27.39 8.34
N SER A 241 25.60 28.10 8.33
CA SER A 241 25.51 29.40 8.98
C SER A 241 25.60 29.30 10.51
N ALA A 242 26.18 30.31 11.15
CA ALA A 242 26.29 30.39 12.61
C ALA A 242 24.92 30.55 13.30
N ASP A 243 23.89 30.98 12.56
CA ASP A 243 22.53 31.10 13.08
C ASP A 243 21.73 29.81 12.82
N SER A 244 21.59 29.02 13.89
CA SER A 244 20.79 27.79 13.85
C SER A 244 19.33 28.03 13.45
N ALA A 245 18.75 29.21 13.75
CA ALA A 245 17.38 29.53 13.35
C ALA A 245 17.27 29.75 11.83
N ALA A 246 18.24 30.42 11.22
CA ALA A 246 18.32 30.60 9.78
C ALA A 246 18.47 29.26 9.04
N ASN A 247 19.31 28.34 9.54
CA ASN A 247 19.47 27.01 8.95
C ASN A 247 18.17 26.19 9.01
N LEU A 248 17.43 26.28 10.12
CA LEU A 248 16.16 25.56 10.30
C LEU A 248 15.07 26.12 9.37
N ALA A 249 15.00 27.45 9.22
CA ALA A 249 14.10 28.10 8.28
C ALA A 249 14.42 27.70 6.84
N LEU A 250 15.70 27.65 6.47
CA LEU A 250 16.15 27.21 5.15
C LEU A 250 15.78 25.74 4.88
N LEU A 251 15.97 24.84 5.85
CA LEU A 251 15.58 23.44 5.72
C LEU A 251 14.07 23.32 5.47
N THR A 252 13.28 24.00 6.30
CA THR A 252 11.82 23.98 6.19
C THR A 252 11.37 24.49 4.82
N ALA A 253 11.96 25.59 4.33
CA ALA A 253 11.64 26.12 3.01
C ALA A 253 12.02 25.18 1.86
N ARG A 254 13.16 24.46 1.97
CA ARG A 254 13.59 23.49 0.95
C ARG A 254 12.68 22.26 0.90
N VAL A 255 12.35 21.70 2.06
CA VAL A 255 11.42 20.56 2.15
C VAL A 255 10.05 20.93 1.59
N GLU A 256 9.51 22.11 1.91
CA GLU A 256 8.21 22.53 1.37
C GLU A 256 8.25 22.73 -0.15
N ASN A 257 9.33 23.29 -0.69
CA ASN A 257 9.50 23.39 -2.15
C ASN A 257 9.52 22.01 -2.82
N LEU A 258 10.22 21.03 -2.25
CA LEU A 258 10.23 19.65 -2.76
C LEU A 258 8.84 19.02 -2.73
N ARG A 259 8.03 19.29 -1.71
CA ARG A 259 6.63 18.83 -1.64
C ARG A 259 5.73 19.48 -2.68
N VAL A 260 5.88 20.79 -2.89
CA VAL A 260 5.12 21.49 -3.93
C VAL A 260 5.49 20.94 -5.31
N GLU A 261 6.78 20.69 -5.54
CA GLU A 261 7.25 20.09 -6.78
C GLU A 261 6.72 18.66 -6.97
N GLN A 262 6.75 17.82 -5.92
CA GLN A 262 6.17 16.48 -5.96
C GLN A 262 4.67 16.51 -6.27
N ARG A 263 3.90 17.38 -5.60
CA ARG A 263 2.47 17.58 -5.92
C ARG A 263 2.24 17.99 -7.37
N ARG A 264 3.07 18.88 -7.92
CA ARG A 264 3.01 19.26 -9.33
C ARG A 264 3.32 18.09 -10.26
N ARG A 265 4.34 17.28 -9.96
CA ARG A 265 4.68 16.09 -10.74
C ARG A 265 3.56 15.06 -10.71
N GLU A 266 2.90 14.86 -9.56
CA GLU A 266 1.73 13.99 -9.47
C GLU A 266 0.55 14.49 -10.29
N GLN A 267 0.26 15.79 -10.24
CA GLN A 267 -0.77 16.40 -11.08
C GLN A 267 -0.47 16.27 -12.58
N GLN A 268 0.79 16.43 -12.99
CA GLN A 268 1.21 16.21 -14.37
C GLN A 268 1.05 14.76 -14.81
N LEU A 269 1.19 13.80 -13.89
CA LEU A 269 0.98 12.38 -14.19
C LEU A 269 -0.51 12.02 -14.33
N ASP A 270 -1.40 12.79 -13.73
CA ASP A 270 -2.86 12.63 -13.83
C ASP A 270 -3.46 13.34 -15.06
N GLN A 271 -2.73 14.29 -15.65
CA GLN A 271 -3.18 14.94 -16.88
C GLN A 271 -3.14 13.95 -18.06
N PRO A 272 -4.21 13.87 -18.87
CA PRO A 272 -4.17 13.11 -20.10
C PRO A 272 -3.01 13.62 -20.97
N PRO A 273 -2.29 12.74 -21.70
CA PRO A 273 -1.35 13.22 -22.70
C PRO A 273 -2.15 14.09 -23.67
N GLU A 274 -1.81 15.38 -23.76
CA GLU A 274 -2.38 16.26 -24.78
C GLU A 274 -2.16 15.57 -26.12
N THR A 275 -3.26 15.22 -26.80
CA THR A 275 -3.23 14.71 -28.15
C THR A 275 -2.63 15.82 -28.99
N ARG A 276 -1.33 15.73 -29.27
CA ARG A 276 -0.61 16.66 -30.11
C ARG A 276 -1.25 16.56 -31.50
N ASP A 277 -2.10 17.52 -31.83
CA ASP A 277 -2.83 17.56 -33.09
C ASP A 277 -1.82 17.61 -34.25
N PRO A 278 -1.80 16.62 -35.16
CA PRO A 278 -0.95 16.66 -36.34
C PRO A 278 -1.64 17.50 -37.42
N SER A 279 -1.69 18.82 -37.22
CA SER A 279 -2.12 19.75 -38.26
C SER A 279 -1.17 20.95 -38.33
N VAL A 280 0.04 20.69 -38.83
CA VAL A 280 0.88 21.69 -39.53
C VAL A 280 1.55 20.98 -40.70
#